data_AF-A0A7W4NQ52-F1
#
_entry.id   AF-A0A7W4NQ52-F1
#
_cell.length_a   1.000
_cell.length_b   1.000
_cell.length_c   1.000
_cell.angle_alpha   90.00
_cell.angle_beta   90.00
_cell.angle_gamma   90.00
#
_symmetry.space_group_name_H-M   'P 1'
#
loop_
_entity.id
_entity.type
_entity.pdbx_description
1 polymer ?
#
loop_
_entity_poly.entity_id
_entity_poly.type
_entity_poly.pdbx_seq_one_letter_code
_entity_poly.pdbx_strand_id
1 'polypeptide(L)' 'MATQQREKFATQVDPQILQAVRDLARSEGRQLQALVDEALADLIEKRKRQRPRAHVMAAYQASHEEFAPLYRKLAE' A
#
# COMPACT_ATOMS: atom_id res chain seq x y z
N MET A 1 -24.04 11.83 8.41
CA MET A 1 -22.76 11.92 7.67
C MET A 1 -21.72 12.47 8.63
N ALA A 2 -20.94 11.61 9.29
CA ALA A 2 -19.92 12.09 10.23
C ALA A 2 -18.85 12.85 9.44
N THR A 3 -18.72 14.14 9.69
CA THR A 3 -17.60 14.95 9.19
C THR A 3 -16.32 14.40 9.79
N GLN A 4 -15.59 13.63 9.00
CA GLN A 4 -14.30 13.08 9.38
C GLN A 4 -13.36 14.24 9.70
N GLN A 5 -12.91 14.30 10.96
CA GLN A 5 -12.07 15.39 11.45
C GLN A 5 -10.75 15.40 10.67
N ARG A 6 -10.42 16.56 10.08
CA ARG A 6 -9.22 16.77 9.28
C ARG A 6 -8.31 17.76 9.98
N GLU A 7 -7.04 17.40 10.07
CA GLU A 7 -6.01 18.25 10.65
C GLU A 7 -5.23 18.96 9.55
N LYS A 8 -4.80 20.20 9.79
CA LYS A 8 -3.97 20.93 8.83
C LYS A 8 -2.58 20.30 8.81
N PHE A 9 -2.19 19.77 7.67
CA PHE A 9 -0.86 19.23 7.43
C PHE A 9 -0.06 20.18 6.54
N ALA A 10 1.04 20.74 7.06
CA ALA A 10 1.92 21.66 6.34
C ALA A 10 3.36 21.11 6.34
N THR A 11 3.82 20.69 5.17
CA THR A 11 5.20 20.25 4.91
C THR A 11 5.60 20.68 3.50
N GLN A 12 6.91 20.60 3.19
CA GLN A 12 7.42 20.91 1.85
C GLN A 12 7.37 19.67 0.97
N VAL A 13 7.07 19.86 -0.32
CA VAL A 13 7.09 18.82 -1.35
C VAL A 13 7.78 19.36 -2.59
N ASP A 14 8.38 18.48 -3.37
CA ASP A 14 8.95 18.84 -4.67
C ASP A 14 7.86 19.45 -5.58
N PRO A 15 8.15 20.60 -6.24
CA PRO A 15 7.17 21.30 -7.05
C PRO A 15 6.69 20.50 -8.27
N GLN A 16 7.54 19.67 -8.87
CA GLN A 16 7.16 18.81 -10.00
C GLN A 16 6.22 17.70 -9.55
N ILE A 17 6.47 17.11 -8.38
CA ILE A 17 5.57 16.12 -7.78
C ILE A 17 4.20 16.76 -7.48
N LEU A 18 4.18 17.93 -6.85
CA LEU A 18 2.92 18.62 -6.56
C LEU A 18 2.13 18.94 -7.84
N GLN A 19 2.82 19.35 -8.91
CA GLN A 19 2.18 19.63 -10.19
C GLN A 19 1.59 18.36 -10.81
N ALA A 20 2.34 17.26 -10.83
CA ALA A 20 1.85 15.99 -11.37
C ALA A 20 0.61 15.48 -10.63
N VAL A 21 0.58 15.57 -9.29
CA VAL A 21 -0.59 15.15 -8.50
C VAL A 21 -1.79 16.08 -8.74
N ARG A 22 -1.57 17.38 -8.94
CA ARG A 22 -2.64 18.31 -9.34
C ARG A 22 -3.21 17.99 -10.71
N ASP A 23 -2.37 17.61 -11.67
CA ASP A 23 -2.81 17.21 -13.01
C ASP A 23 -3.62 15.91 -12.96
N LEU A 24 -3.17 14.95 -12.15
CA LEU A 24 -3.90 13.70 -11.90
C LEU A 24 -5.29 13.99 -11.30
N ALA A 25 -5.36 14.81 -10.25
CA ALA A 25 -6.61 15.22 -9.62
C ALA A 25 -7.59 15.83 -10.63
N ARG A 26 -7.10 16.71 -11.51
CA ARG A 26 -7.90 17.33 -12.56
C ARG A 26 -8.40 16.30 -13.58
N SER A 27 -7.53 15.39 -14.03
CA SER A 27 -7.88 14.36 -15.00
C SER A 27 -8.93 13.37 -14.45
N GLU A 28 -8.87 13.08 -13.16
CA GLU A 28 -9.82 12.17 -12.48
C GLU A 28 -11.09 12.88 -11.99
N GLY A 29 -11.17 14.21 -12.10
CA GLY A 29 -12.29 14.99 -11.53
C GLY A 29 -12.38 14.90 -9.99
N ARG A 30 -11.26 14.63 -9.32
CA ARG A 30 -11.17 14.41 -7.88
C ARG A 30 -10.52 15.59 -7.17
N GLN A 31 -10.82 15.74 -5.89
CA GLN A 31 -10.13 16.73 -5.05
C GLN A 31 -8.69 16.27 -4.78
N LEU A 32 -7.73 17.20 -4.84
CA LEU A 32 -6.33 16.93 -4.51
C LEU A 32 -6.18 16.26 -3.14
N GLN A 33 -6.99 16.68 -2.16
CA GLN A 33 -6.99 16.11 -0.83
C GLN A 33 -7.30 14.60 -0.82
N ALA A 34 -8.23 14.13 -1.65
CA ALA A 34 -8.58 12.71 -1.70
C ALA A 34 -7.40 11.85 -2.16
N LEU A 35 -6.63 12.35 -3.15
CA LEU A 35 -5.41 11.68 -3.64
C LEU A 35 -4.29 11.71 -2.61
N VAL A 36 -4.13 12.81 -1.86
CA VAL A 36 -3.14 12.91 -0.79
C VAL A 36 -3.48 11.94 0.34
N ASP A 37 -4.74 11.88 0.78
CA ASP A 37 -5.20 10.97 1.83
C ASP A 37 -4.97 9.50 1.41
N GLU A 38 -5.32 9.17 0.16
CA GLU A 38 -5.09 7.84 -0.43
C GLU A 38 -3.61 7.48 -0.46
N ALA A 39 -2.74 8.37 -0.98
CA ALA A 39 -1.31 8.12 -1.07
C ALA A 39 -0.64 7.93 0.30
N LEU A 40 -1.05 8.70 1.31
CA LEU A 40 -0.55 8.57 2.68
C LEU A 40 -1.01 7.26 3.34
N ALA A 41 -2.28 6.88 3.15
CA ALA A 41 -2.80 5.61 3.63
C ALA A 41 -2.06 4.42 2.98
N ASP A 42 -1.84 4.49 1.67
CA ASP A 42 -1.09 3.49 0.90
C ASP A 42 0.35 3.35 1.38
N LEU A 43 1.03 4.45 1.67
CA LEU A 43 2.39 4.43 2.22
C LEU A 43 2.43 3.69 3.56
N ILE A 44 1.50 4.01 4.46
CA ILE A 44 1.38 3.38 5.77
C ILE A 44 1.12 1.88 5.59
N GLU A 45 0.18 1.51 4.73
CA GLU A 45 -0.18 0.11 4.51
C GLU A 45 0.96 -0.68 3.87
N LYS A 46 1.68 -0.10 2.90
CA LYS A 46 2.89 -0.69 2.33
C LYS A 46 3.92 -0.97 3.42
N ARG A 47 4.16 -0.03 4.35
CA ARG A 47 5.10 -0.25 5.47
C ARG A 47 4.60 -1.25 6.50
N LYS A 48 3.29 -1.35 6.73
CA LYS A 48 2.69 -2.38 7.59
C LYS A 48 2.81 -3.77 6.97
N ARG A 49 2.57 -3.89 5.66
CA ARG A 49 2.59 -5.16 4.90
C ARG A 49 3.99 -5.64 4.50
N GLN A 50 5.00 -4.76 4.52
CA GLN A 50 6.42 -5.14 4.39
C GLN A 50 6.89 -6.07 5.53
N ARG A 51 6.12 -6.21 6.61
CA ARG A 51 6.28 -7.30 7.57
C ARG A 51 5.35 -8.44 7.16
N PRO A 52 5.87 -9.58 6.68
CA PRO A 52 5.06 -10.77 6.45
C PRO A 52 4.28 -11.08 7.73
N ARG A 53 2.95 -11.24 7.62
CA ARG A 53 2.12 -11.60 8.77
C ARG A 53 2.60 -12.96 9.30
N ALA A 54 2.94 -13.02 10.59
CA ALA A 54 3.56 -14.20 11.18
C ALA A 54 2.75 -15.50 10.94
N HIS A 55 1.42 -15.44 11.05
CA HIS A 55 0.56 -16.60 10.79
C HIS A 55 0.56 -17.04 9.32
N VAL A 56 0.67 -16.10 8.38
CA VAL A 56 0.75 -16.41 6.94
C VAL A 56 2.08 -17.09 6.64
N MET A 57 3.17 -16.59 7.22
CA MET A 57 4.49 -17.22 7.07
C MET A 57 4.56 -18.60 7.71
N ALA A 58 3.91 -18.80 8.86
CA ALA A 58 3.82 -20.11 9.50
C ALA A 58 3.03 -21.11 8.63
N ALA A 59 1.87 -20.70 8.09
CA ALA A 59 1.09 -21.54 7.18
C ALA A 59 1.85 -21.83 5.87
N TYR A 60 2.57 -20.83 5.34
CA TYR A 60 3.43 -20.99 4.17
C TYR A 60 4.56 -22.00 4.42
N GLN A 61 5.25 -21.93 5.57
CA GLN A 61 6.29 -22.89 5.94
C GLN A 61 5.74 -24.31 6.13
N ALA A 62 4.62 -24.47 6.84
CA ALA A 62 3.98 -25.76 7.02
C ALA A 62 3.57 -26.40 5.68
N SER A 63 3.02 -25.60 4.76
CA SER A 63 2.68 -26.04 3.41
C SER A 63 3.93 -26.45 2.61
N HIS A 64 5.04 -25.73 2.77
CA HIS A 64 6.28 -26.07 2.07
C HIS A 64 6.87 -27.41 2.55
N GLU A 65 6.76 -27.71 3.85
CA GLU A 65 7.15 -29.00 4.41
C GLU A 65 6.24 -30.13 3.93
N GLU A 66 4.92 -29.94 3.97
CA GLU A 66 3.92 -30.93 3.55
C GLU A 66 4.06 -31.30 2.07
N PHE A 67 4.25 -30.31 1.21
CA PHE A 67 4.32 -30.51 -0.25
C PHE A 67 5.75 -30.58 -0.79
N ALA A 68 6.78 -30.68 0.06
CA ALA A 68 8.17 -30.82 -0.36
C ALA A 68 8.40 -31.95 -1.41
N PRO A 69 7.75 -33.13 -1.30
CA PRO A 69 7.89 -34.17 -2.31
C PRO A 69 7.32 -33.77 -3.68
N LEU A 70 6.24 -32.99 -3.71
CA LEU A 70 5.62 -32.50 -4.94
C LEU A 70 6.50 -31.42 -5.59
N TYR A 71 6.99 -30.46 -4.80
CA TYR A 71 7.89 -29.43 -5.30
C TYR A 71 9.19 -30.02 -5.86
N ARG A 72 9.73 -31.07 -5.24
CA ARG A 72 10.90 -31.79 -5.76
C ARG A 72 10.61 -32.41 -7.13
N LYS A 73 9.47 -33.08 -7.32
CA LYS A 73 9.08 -33.70 -8.61
C LYS A 73 8.83 -32.70 -9.73
N LEU A 74 8.37 -31.49 -9.41
CA LEU A 74 8.12 -30.44 -10.40
C LEU A 74 9.39 -29.69 -10.83
N ALA A 75 10.49 -29.86 -10.11
CA ALA A 75 11.78 -29.23 -10.40
C ALA A 75 12.74 -30.14 -11.18
N GLU A 76 12.34 -31.38 -11.46
CA GLU A 76 13.00 -32.34 -12.35
C GLU A 76 12.56 -32.14 -13.80
#